data_AF-A0A8J5S9Z0-F1
#
_entry.id   AF-A0A8J5S9Z0-F1
#
_cell.length_a   1.000
_cell.length_b   1.000
_cell.length_c   1.000
_cell.angle_alpha   90.00
_cell.angle_beta   90.00
_cell.angle_gamma   90.00
#
_symmetry.space_group_name_H-M   'P 1'
#
loop_
_entity.id
_entity.type
_entity.pdbx_description
1 polymer ?
#
loop_
_entity_poly.entity_id
_entity_poly.type
_entity_poly.pdbx_seq_one_letter_code
_entity_poly.pdbx_strand_id
1 'polypeptide(L)'
;MVERWSMLRAAAAASGVFSLPEETSGFCNFTKETAATNPAFAWLRCDGEDVDDCASFLRSHKILTRSGAHFGADPRYVRVSMLDRDDAFDIFVRRLSSLH
;
A
#
# COMPACT_ATOMS: atom_id res chain seq x y z
N MET A 1 7.11 9.42 -7.08
CA MET A 1 6.42 8.11 -7.02
C MET A 1 7.34 6.96 -6.67
N VAL A 2 8.52 6.82 -7.32
CA VAL A 2 9.53 5.81 -6.96
C VAL A 2 9.84 5.84 -5.46
N GLU A 3 10.15 7.02 -4.93
CA GLU A 3 10.44 7.22 -3.52
C GLU A 3 9.27 6.81 -2.61
N ARG A 4 8.05 7.24 -2.94
CA ARG A 4 6.83 6.85 -2.20
C ARG A 4 6.65 5.32 -2.16
N TRP A 5 6.85 4.63 -3.27
CA TRP A 5 6.77 3.16 -3.30
C TRP A 5 7.89 2.50 -2.49
N SER A 6 9.10 3.04 -2.53
CA SER A 6 10.21 2.58 -1.69
C SER A 6 9.88 2.71 -0.20
N MET A 7 9.39 3.88 0.23
CA MET A 7 8.99 4.13 1.62
C MET A 7 7.85 3.21 2.08
N LEU A 8 6.83 3.02 1.24
CA LEU A 8 5.72 2.13 1.57
C LEU A 8 6.17 0.67 1.72
N ARG A 9 7.02 0.17 0.81
CA ARG A 9 7.53 -1.20 0.93
C ARG A 9 8.38 -1.38 2.18
N ALA A 10 9.21 -0.40 2.53
CA ALA A 10 9.98 -0.43 3.76
C ALA A 10 9.08 -0.46 5.01
N ALA A 11 8.01 0.33 5.04
CA ALA A 11 7.04 0.34 6.13
C ALA A 11 6.26 -0.98 6.26
N ALA A 12 5.82 -1.56 5.14
CA ALA A 12 5.13 -2.85 5.13
C ALA A 12 6.06 -4.01 5.54
N ALA A 13 7.32 -3.98 5.11
CA ALA A 13 8.31 -4.96 5.52
C ALA A 13 8.65 -4.86 7.02
N ALA A 14 8.68 -3.64 7.58
CA ALA A 14 8.96 -3.42 9.00
C ALA A 14 7.84 -3.92 9.90
N SER A 15 6.57 -3.82 9.49
CA SER A 15 5.45 -4.32 10.29
C SER A 15 5.35 -5.84 10.29
N GLY A 16 5.74 -6.50 9.19
CA GLY A 16 5.64 -7.95 9.01
C GLY A 16 4.21 -8.49 8.82
N VAL A 17 3.18 -7.66 9.01
CA VAL A 17 1.75 -8.05 8.92
C VAL A 17 1.06 -7.55 7.66
N PHE A 18 1.80 -6.94 6.74
CA PHE A 18 1.26 -6.48 5.46
C PHE A 18 2.05 -7.05 4.28
N SER A 19 1.34 -7.36 3.20
CA SER A 19 1.94 -7.67 1.91
C SER A 19 1.50 -6.70 0.82
N LEU A 20 2.41 -6.51 -0.13
CA LEU A 20 2.23 -5.69 -1.33
C LEU A 20 2.53 -6.55 -2.56
N PRO A 21 1.96 -6.24 -3.73
CA PRO A 21 2.32 -6.86 -4.99
C PRO A 21 3.81 -6.71 -5.26
N GLU A 22 4.38 -7.73 -5.89
CA GLU A 22 5.77 -7.72 -6.33
C GLU A 22 6.04 -6.54 -7.27
N GLU A 23 7.26 -6.01 -7.18
CA GLU A 23 7.68 -4.98 -8.12
C GLU A 23 7.79 -5.56 -9.53
N THR A 24 7.15 -4.91 -10.48
CA THR A 24 7.29 -5.23 -11.90
C THR A 24 8.03 -4.11 -12.61
N SER A 25 8.74 -4.44 -13.68
CA SER A 25 9.42 -3.47 -14.54
C SER A 25 9.14 -3.74 -16.00
N GLY A 26 9.12 -2.71 -16.83
CA GLY A 26 8.93 -2.82 -18.26
C GLY A 26 9.66 -1.75 -19.04
N PHE A 27 9.92 -2.02 -20.33
CA PHE A 27 10.50 -1.05 -21.24
C PHE A 27 9.48 0.04 -21.60
N CYS A 28 9.85 1.29 -21.37
CA CYS A 28 9.02 2.45 -21.65
C CYS A 28 9.41 3.08 -22.99
N ASN A 29 8.51 3.05 -23.97
CA ASN A 29 8.76 3.64 -25.30
C ASN A 29 8.90 5.17 -25.28
N PHE A 30 8.39 5.84 -24.25
CA PHE A 30 8.49 7.30 -24.09
C PHE A 30 9.87 7.71 -23.57
N THR A 31 10.31 7.15 -22.44
CA THR A 31 11.61 7.48 -21.84
C THR A 31 12.78 6.73 -22.50
N LYS A 32 12.51 5.67 -23.28
CA LYS A 32 13.50 4.77 -23.90
C LYS A 32 14.35 4.00 -22.89
N GLU A 33 13.78 3.71 -21.73
CA GLU A 33 14.45 3.02 -20.63
C GLU A 33 13.53 1.96 -20.03
N THR A 34 14.12 0.95 -19.37
CA THR A 34 13.37 0.04 -18.50
C THR A 34 13.11 0.72 -17.17
N ALA A 35 11.84 0.81 -16.76
CA ALA A 35 11.44 1.46 -15.52
C ALA A 35 10.57 0.52 -14.67
N ALA A 36 10.71 0.65 -13.34
CA ALA A 36 9.81 0.01 -12.40
C ALA A 36 8.41 0.62 -12.48
N THR A 37 7.38 -0.21 -12.38
CA THR A 37 5.99 0.21 -12.31
C THR A 37 5.72 0.82 -10.94
N ASN A 38 5.28 2.07 -10.93
CA ASN A 38 4.95 2.81 -9.71
C ASN A 38 3.49 3.30 -9.75
N PRO A 39 2.50 2.43 -9.51
CA PRO A 39 1.08 2.76 -9.65
C PRO A 39 0.62 3.90 -8.73
N ALA A 40 -0.47 4.56 -9.13
CA ALA A 40 -1.15 5.58 -8.33
C ALA A 40 -1.82 5.05 -7.05
N PHE A 41 -2.06 3.74 -6.98
CA PHE A 41 -2.70 3.09 -5.86
C PHE A 41 -1.91 1.86 -5.44
N ALA A 42 -1.74 1.69 -4.12
CA ALA A 42 -1.22 0.47 -3.55
C ALA A 42 -2.37 -0.50 -3.24
N TRP A 43 -2.16 -1.77 -3.58
CA TRP A 43 -3.07 -2.86 -3.24
C TRP A 43 -2.49 -3.61 -2.06
N LEU A 44 -2.82 -3.17 -0.85
CA LEU A 44 -2.23 -3.67 0.38
C LEU A 44 -3.11 -4.81 0.91
N ARG A 45 -2.50 -5.89 1.37
CA ARG A 45 -3.18 -6.98 2.08
C ARG A 45 -2.75 -6.99 3.55
N CYS A 46 -3.70 -7.23 4.45
CA CYS A 46 -3.42 -7.54 5.84
C CYS A 46 -3.27 -9.06 6.02
N ASP A 47 -2.15 -9.49 6.57
CA ASP A 47 -1.80 -10.91 6.76
C ASP A 47 -1.79 -11.35 8.23
N GLY A 48 -2.10 -10.45 9.17
CA GLY A 48 -2.28 -10.80 10.58
C GLY A 48 -3.41 -11.83 10.77
N GLU A 49 -3.17 -12.83 11.63
CA GLU A 49 -4.10 -13.96 11.83
C GLU A 49 -5.51 -13.51 12.28
N ASP A 50 -5.58 -12.43 13.08
CA ASP A 50 -6.83 -11.87 13.62
C ASP A 50 -7.46 -10.77 12.76
N VAL A 51 -6.97 -10.56 11.53
CA VAL A 51 -7.47 -9.48 10.65
C VAL A 51 -8.27 -10.04 9.47
N ASP A 52 -9.59 -10.11 9.65
CA ASP A 52 -10.52 -10.49 8.57
C ASP A 52 -11.02 -9.30 7.74
N ASP A 53 -11.05 -8.09 8.31
CA ASP A 53 -11.40 -6.85 7.60
C ASP A 53 -10.27 -5.83 7.75
N CYS A 54 -9.45 -5.75 6.70
CA CYS A 54 -8.28 -4.88 6.67
C CYS A 54 -8.67 -3.40 6.63
N ALA A 55 -9.82 -3.04 6.03
CA ALA A 55 -10.28 -1.66 6.00
C ALA A 55 -10.71 -1.18 7.40
N SER A 56 -11.44 -2.02 8.14
CA SER A 56 -11.84 -1.72 9.52
C SER A 56 -10.63 -1.68 10.47
N PHE A 57 -9.68 -2.61 10.32
CA PHE A 57 -8.44 -2.61 11.09
C PHE A 57 -7.59 -1.35 10.88
N LEU A 58 -7.39 -0.93 9.63
CA LEU A 58 -6.63 0.29 9.35
C LEU A 58 -7.39 1.55 9.82
N ARG A 59 -8.72 1.54 9.74
CA ARG A 59 -9.55 2.65 10.22
C ARG A 59 -9.44 2.88 11.72
N SER A 60 -9.34 1.82 12.54
CA SER A 60 -9.14 1.96 13.99
C SER A 60 -7.79 2.65 14.31
N HIS A 61 -6.81 2.50 13.43
CA HIS A 61 -5.50 3.18 13.47
C HIS A 61 -5.45 4.51 12.70
N LYS A 62 -6.62 5.08 12.39
CA LYS A 62 -6.76 6.37 11.69
C LYS A 62 -6.15 6.38 10.28
N ILE A 63 -6.13 5.23 9.60
CA ILE A 63 -5.75 5.12 8.19
C ILE A 63 -7.01 4.81 7.40
N LEU A 64 -7.44 5.73 6.54
CA LEU A 64 -8.63 5.54 5.71
C LEU A 64 -8.24 4.92 4.36
N THR A 65 -8.89 3.82 4.02
CA THR A 65 -8.64 3.08 2.78
C THR A 65 -9.96 2.71 2.09
N ARG A 66 -9.88 2.11 0.91
CA ARG A 66 -11.05 1.52 0.24
C ARG A 66 -10.96 -0.01 0.34
N SER A 67 -11.95 -0.63 0.97
CA SER A 67 -12.02 -2.09 1.11
C SER A 67 -11.98 -2.80 -0.25
N GLY A 68 -11.26 -3.92 -0.30
CA GLY A 68 -11.18 -4.79 -1.46
C GLY A 68 -12.53 -5.39 -1.87
N ALA A 69 -13.46 -5.52 -0.92
CA ALA A 69 -14.81 -6.01 -1.16
C ALA A 69 -15.56 -5.14 -2.20
N HIS A 70 -15.31 -3.83 -2.24
CA HIS A 70 -15.88 -2.93 -3.25
C HIS A 70 -15.39 -3.21 -4.68
N PHE A 71 -14.30 -3.97 -4.82
CA PHE A 71 -13.68 -4.37 -6.09
C PHE A 71 -13.90 -5.86 -6.38
N GLY A 72 -14.74 -6.56 -5.60
CA GLY A 72 -14.94 -8.01 -5.73
C GLY A 72 -13.77 -8.85 -5.23
N ALA A 73 -12.86 -8.27 -4.44
CA ALA A 73 -11.75 -8.97 -3.82
C ALA A 73 -12.03 -9.30 -2.34
N ASP A 74 -11.17 -10.14 -1.77
CA ASP A 74 -11.21 -10.52 -0.36
C ASP A 74 -11.12 -9.28 0.56
N PRO A 75 -11.94 -9.17 1.64
CA PRO A 75 -11.92 -8.05 2.59
C PRO A 75 -10.58 -7.80 3.29
N ARG A 76 -9.65 -8.76 3.25
CA ARG A 76 -8.26 -8.59 3.71
C ARG A 76 -7.43 -7.68 2.81
N TYR A 77 -7.91 -7.35 1.61
CA TYR A 77 -7.28 -6.36 0.75
C TYR A 77 -7.88 -4.97 0.91
N VAL A 78 -7.04 -3.96 0.70
CA VAL A 78 -7.45 -2.56 0.60
C VAL A 78 -6.71 -1.84 -0.52
N ARG A 79 -7.37 -0.86 -1.13
CA ARG A 79 -6.74 0.12 -2.02
C ARG A 79 -6.37 1.36 -1.23
N VAL A 80 -5.10 1.75 -1.29
CA VAL A 80 -4.55 2.97 -0.69
C VAL A 80 -4.10 3.95 -1.78
N SER A 81 -4.40 5.24 -1.60
CA SER A 81 -3.95 6.29 -2.53
C SER A 81 -2.46 6.59 -2.31
N MET A 82 -1.67 6.56 -3.38
CA MET A 82 -0.27 6.99 -3.39
C MET A 82 -0.09 8.43 -3.88
N LEU A 83 -1.21 9.13 -4.16
CA LEU A 83 -1.26 10.45 -4.79
C LEU A 83 -1.65 11.58 -3.82
N ASP A 84 -1.80 11.28 -2.53
CA ASP A 84 -2.15 12.30 -1.55
C ASP A 84 -1.03 13.33 -1.37
N ARG A 85 -1.28 14.41 -0.61
CA ARG A 85 -0.22 15.37 -0.26
C ARG A 85 0.92 14.69 0.53
N ASP A 86 2.14 15.25 0.44
CA ASP A 86 3.33 14.65 1.07
C ASP A 86 3.14 14.45 2.58
N ASP A 87 2.58 15.45 3.28
CA ASP A 87 2.29 15.38 4.71
C ASP A 87 1.32 14.25 5.08
N ALA A 88 0.25 14.07 4.30
CA ALA A 88 -0.70 12.98 4.48
C ALA A 88 -0.05 11.61 4.20
N PHE A 89 0.78 11.53 3.15
CA PHE A 89 1.51 10.31 2.80
C PHE A 89 2.52 9.91 3.88
N ASP A 90 3.30 10.86 4.40
CA ASP A 90 4.29 10.62 5.46
C ASP A 90 3.64 10.13 6.75
N ILE A 91 2.50 10.75 7.13
CA ILE A 91 1.71 10.30 8.28
C ILE A 91 1.20 8.86 8.06
N PHE A 92 0.74 8.54 6.85
CA PHE A 92 0.28 7.20 6.49
C PHE A 92 1.40 6.17 6.63
N VAL A 93 2.57 6.39 6.01
CA VAL A 93 3.71 5.47 6.05
C VAL A 93 4.17 5.25 7.49
N ARG A 94 4.30 6.32 8.28
CA ARG A 94 4.71 6.24 9.69
C ARG A 94 3.72 5.47 10.55
N ARG A 95 2.41 5.64 10.32
CA ARG A 95 1.39 4.87 11.05
C ARG A 95 1.46 3.41 10.65
N LEU A 96 1.53 3.13 9.35
CA LEU A 96 1.60 1.77 8.82
C LEU A 96 2.80 1.00 9.38
N SER A 97 3.99 1.62 9.44
CA SER A 97 5.21 1.00 9.98
C SER A 97 5.16 0.74 11.49
N SER A 98 4.17 1.28 12.20
CA SER A 98 4.02 1.11 13.66
C SER A 98 2.99 0.05 14.05
N LEU A 99 2.32 -0.55 13.06
CA LEU A 99 1.34 -1.63 13.26
C LEU A 99 2.08 -2.96 13.29
N HIS A 100 1.69 -3.85 14.21
CA HIS A 100 2.19 -5.22 14.34
C HIS A 100 1.02 -6.14 14.72
#